data_AF-A0A964QK11-F1
#
_entry.id   AF-A0A964QK11-F1
#
_cell.length_a   1.000
_cell.length_b   1.000
_cell.length_c   1.000
_cell.angle_alpha   90.00
_cell.angle_beta   90.00
_cell.angle_gamma   90.00
#
_symmetry.space_group_name_H-M   'P 1'
#
loop_
_entity.id
_entity.type
_entity.pdbx_description
1 polymer ?
#
loop_
_entity_poly.entity_id
_entity_poly.type
_entity_poly.pdbx_seq_one_letter_code
_entity_poly.pdbx_strand_id
1 'polypeptide(L)'
;MIQRRKTWCAVVLVAALSLLLWGCDGGEKKAALNYEDLPEGKAEEQAAATAKSLEAQGEMERVLTDIRGADEVQLDQIDFSKADQFYQEAIAEDPKNTEAQFGAALTHLLTLTNNTELQSVQDSLNTYMENGEKDQVVFVGGISAGNAAKVVGKLPLMQAKMVVLALDDRLTASDMQKAIEEEVIPAIDYSLERLHLVEGDSSFTFTLTPEMLGDEQENPREIDLGEAFMLDAQLRLLKGVLLVATAYDFDLDEEGSYAFLDDDTDENVLRQLERLDKTGSFLTLKSAGRMQEAKASILSAIDKMEQGLAAVRQEVDDQENDVIRKEDISDLDEELDLSDQEDLPMFFRDIRTSDDALRKAREALESQVSIEADFDGHEETPKSTIVFELGRFFDNPIRDFRTLLPYHEWHRELLNNRDFTDELVLTDDQGQRLGASPSLIFPDPSFGGILSNIATSQELLELFGIRAEHLNEKDLLHEMGFLSARDGGIIVTNNTAVEIEVVYSTNRSAEQPIPVPPDKNRDGKTISASEDQHVPVAPGETKDVVRAVLGKALDGNEYYALRVLAGGRVVYEGSEWGYYVDGDVYIAVASDQLSVDRVDGQLRYEIPSDPYVRETYPIEPAIR
;
A
#
# COMPACT_ATOMS: atom_id res chain seq x y z
N MET A 1 19.99 -4.24 18.74
CA MET A 1 18.93 -4.35 19.76
C MET A 1 18.60 -3.04 20.48
N ILE A 2 19.40 -1.97 20.37
CA ILE A 2 19.15 -0.66 21.04
C ILE A 2 18.79 0.47 20.03
N GLN A 3 18.79 0.19 18.72
CA GLN A 3 18.77 1.24 17.69
C GLN A 3 17.49 1.30 16.84
N ARG A 4 16.42 0.56 17.19
CA ARG A 4 15.17 0.48 16.40
C ARG A 4 13.87 0.69 17.19
N ARG A 5 13.93 1.15 18.46
CA ARG A 5 12.76 1.56 19.26
C ARG A 5 12.25 2.99 18.94
N LYS A 6 12.81 3.66 17.92
CA LYS A 6 12.66 5.11 17.67
C LYS A 6 11.58 5.50 16.66
N THR A 7 10.80 4.57 16.12
CA THR A 7 10.19 4.76 14.78
C THR A 7 8.76 5.29 14.74
N TRP A 8 8.04 5.41 15.87
CA TRP A 8 6.60 5.65 15.83
C TRP A 8 6.16 7.05 16.24
N CYS A 9 6.65 7.60 17.34
CA CYS A 9 6.29 8.95 17.77
C CYS A 9 7.31 10.02 17.38
N ALA A 10 8.39 9.57 16.76
CA ALA A 10 9.16 10.41 15.88
C ALA A 10 8.29 10.97 14.77
N VAL A 11 7.09 10.52 14.38
CA VAL A 11 6.62 10.89 13.02
C VAL A 11 5.74 12.14 12.94
N VAL A 12 4.86 12.43 13.89
CA VAL A 12 4.21 13.75 13.97
C VAL A 12 5.22 14.77 14.50
N LEU A 13 6.04 14.34 15.46
CA LEU A 13 7.14 15.14 16.00
C LEU A 13 8.26 15.37 14.97
N VAL A 14 8.56 14.46 14.02
CA VAL A 14 9.57 14.55 12.92
C VAL A 14 8.91 15.02 11.65
N ALA A 15 7.61 14.98 11.40
CA ALA A 15 7.05 15.83 10.34
C ALA A 15 7.21 17.31 10.74
N ALA A 16 6.86 17.64 11.99
CA ALA A 16 7.09 18.96 12.57
C ALA A 16 8.60 19.26 12.83
N LEU A 17 9.41 18.30 13.29
CA LEU A 17 10.86 18.45 13.56
C LEU A 17 11.74 18.20 12.33
N SER A 18 11.28 17.54 11.25
CA SER A 18 12.09 17.43 10.03
C SER A 18 12.12 18.74 9.28
N LEU A 19 11.07 19.57 9.42
CA LEU A 19 11.14 20.99 9.16
C LEU A 19 12.16 21.68 10.09
N LEU A 20 12.21 21.34 11.39
CA LEU A 20 13.17 21.95 12.34
C LEU A 20 14.63 21.44 12.25
N LEU A 21 14.91 20.33 11.56
CA LEU A 21 16.22 19.64 11.59
C LEU A 21 17.01 19.72 10.28
N TRP A 22 16.52 20.43 9.27
CA TRP A 22 17.22 20.72 8.02
C TRP A 22 17.52 22.22 7.93
N GLY A 23 18.63 22.67 8.50
CA GLY A 23 19.02 24.07 8.41
C GLY A 23 20.37 24.37 9.06
N CYS A 24 21.46 24.06 8.38
CA CYS A 24 22.81 24.46 8.80
C CYS A 24 23.18 25.88 8.29
N ASP A 25 23.81 26.63 9.22
CA ASP A 25 24.69 27.82 9.14
C ASP A 25 24.13 29.22 8.78
N GLY A 26 24.67 30.24 9.50
CA GLY A 26 24.58 31.72 9.36
C GLY A 26 23.19 32.39 9.48
N GLY A 27 22.90 33.57 10.06
CA GLY A 27 23.62 34.50 10.94
C GLY A 27 23.10 35.95 10.88
N GLU A 28 22.15 36.41 11.72
CA GLU A 28 22.13 37.74 12.41
C GLU A 28 20.78 38.08 13.12
N LYS A 29 20.80 39.00 14.11
CA LYS A 29 19.66 39.33 15.02
C LYS A 29 18.78 40.49 14.49
N LYS A 30 17.45 40.29 14.44
CA LYS A 30 16.43 41.32 14.08
C LYS A 30 16.01 42.22 15.26
N ALA A 31 15.50 43.41 14.91
CA ALA A 31 15.18 44.55 15.78
C ALA A 31 13.70 44.57 16.26
N ALA A 32 13.46 45.14 17.45
CA ALA A 32 12.15 45.23 18.08
C ALA A 32 11.13 46.09 17.30
N LEU A 33 9.87 45.61 17.23
CA LEU A 33 8.71 46.30 16.65
C LEU A 33 8.37 47.60 17.41
N ASN A 34 8.03 48.66 16.67
CA ASN A 34 7.68 49.98 17.22
C ASN A 34 6.15 50.19 17.17
N TYR A 35 5.51 50.26 18.34
CA TYR A 35 4.05 50.22 18.52
C TYR A 35 3.35 51.60 18.66
N GLU A 36 4.01 52.71 18.31
CA GLU A 36 3.56 54.06 18.72
C GLU A 36 2.30 54.62 18.03
N ASP A 37 1.75 54.00 16.98
CA ASP A 37 0.70 54.61 16.14
C ASP A 37 -0.71 53.97 16.23
N LEU A 38 -0.98 53.07 17.17
CA LEU A 38 -2.29 52.41 17.30
C LEU A 38 -3.23 53.11 18.32
N PRO A 39 -4.57 53.04 18.13
CA PRO A 39 -5.52 53.56 19.11
C PRO A 39 -5.28 52.91 20.48
N GLU A 40 -5.20 53.72 21.55
CA GLU A 40 -4.74 53.29 22.88
C GLU A 40 -5.36 51.96 23.40
N GLY A 41 -6.64 51.69 23.12
CA GLY A 41 -7.30 50.43 23.54
C GLY A 41 -6.85 49.18 22.78
N LYS A 42 -6.45 49.31 21.50
CA LYS A 42 -5.95 48.18 20.71
C LYS A 42 -4.50 47.85 21.03
N ALA A 43 -3.73 48.84 21.45
CA ALA A 43 -2.33 48.64 21.82
C ALA A 43 -2.19 47.81 23.10
N GLU A 44 -3.11 47.98 24.07
CA GLU A 44 -3.11 47.20 25.31
C GLU A 44 -3.47 45.72 25.06
N GLU A 45 -4.51 45.45 24.28
CA GLU A 45 -4.93 44.10 23.88
C GLU A 45 -3.81 43.36 23.11
N GLN A 46 -3.17 44.04 22.16
CA GLN A 46 -2.04 43.48 21.40
C GLN A 46 -0.81 43.22 22.25
N ALA A 47 -0.48 44.12 23.17
CA ALA A 47 0.63 43.93 24.10
C ALA A 47 0.37 42.73 25.04
N ALA A 48 -0.87 42.55 25.51
CA ALA A 48 -1.26 41.41 26.31
C ALA A 48 -1.16 40.09 25.52
N ALA A 49 -1.68 40.06 24.28
CA ALA A 49 -1.59 38.90 23.39
C ALA A 49 -0.12 38.53 23.07
N THR A 50 0.73 39.53 22.82
CA THR A 50 2.16 39.33 22.56
C THR A 50 2.88 38.76 23.79
N ALA A 51 2.59 39.32 24.99
CA ALA A 51 3.17 38.80 26.23
C ALA A 51 2.77 37.34 26.48
N LYS A 52 1.53 36.97 26.18
CA LYS A 52 1.04 35.60 26.28
C LYS A 52 1.67 34.64 25.26
N SER A 53 1.88 35.09 24.04
CA SER A 53 2.58 34.31 23.01
C SER A 53 4.03 34.02 23.42
N LEU A 54 4.72 34.99 24.04
CA LEU A 54 6.06 34.79 24.58
C LEU A 54 6.08 33.80 25.77
N GLU A 55 5.07 33.83 26.64
CA GLU A 55 4.90 32.82 27.69
C GLU A 55 4.71 31.41 27.08
N ALA A 56 3.93 31.30 26.01
CA ALA A 56 3.72 30.04 25.28
C ALA A 56 5.01 29.50 24.66
N GLN A 57 5.79 30.36 24.00
CA GLN A 57 7.11 30.02 23.45
C GLN A 57 8.07 29.52 24.53
N GLY A 58 8.14 30.19 25.67
CA GLY A 58 8.98 29.74 26.79
C GLY A 58 8.57 28.37 27.35
N GLU A 59 7.29 28.04 27.36
CA GLU A 59 6.84 26.67 27.71
C GLU A 59 7.20 25.65 26.63
N MET A 60 7.10 26.02 25.35
CA MET A 60 7.50 25.16 24.24
C MET A 60 9.01 24.85 24.29
N GLU A 61 9.84 25.86 24.51
CA GLU A 61 11.29 25.73 24.75
C GLU A 61 11.60 24.77 25.90
N ARG A 62 10.90 24.94 27.03
CA ARG A 62 11.06 24.09 28.21
C ARG A 62 10.79 22.63 27.85
N VAL A 63 9.65 22.34 27.22
CA VAL A 63 9.25 20.97 26.84
C VAL A 63 10.28 20.36 25.86
N LEU A 64 10.71 21.11 24.84
CA LEU A 64 11.71 20.64 23.87
C LEU A 64 13.09 20.42 24.51
N THR A 65 13.45 21.22 25.51
CA THR A 65 14.69 21.04 26.29
C THR A 65 14.63 19.79 27.15
N ASP A 66 13.50 19.58 27.83
CA ASP A 66 13.27 18.39 28.66
C ASP A 66 13.37 17.10 27.81
N ILE A 67 12.81 17.11 26.59
CA ILE A 67 12.91 15.99 25.63
C ILE A 67 14.37 15.72 25.23
N ARG A 68 15.16 16.74 24.89
CA ARG A 68 16.56 16.57 24.47
C ARG A 68 17.47 16.10 25.60
N GLY A 69 17.17 16.51 26.83
CA GLY A 69 17.94 16.12 28.02
C GLY A 69 17.67 14.68 28.48
N ALA A 70 16.62 14.03 27.97
CA ALA A 70 16.22 12.70 28.41
C ALA A 70 17.06 11.59 27.73
N ASP A 71 17.59 10.65 28.52
CA ASP A 71 18.26 9.45 28.01
C ASP A 71 17.31 8.55 27.20
N GLU A 72 16.02 8.55 27.59
CA GLU A 72 14.92 7.88 26.91
C GLU A 72 13.70 8.80 26.94
N VAL A 73 13.21 9.19 25.75
CA VAL A 73 12.03 10.06 25.62
C VAL A 73 10.79 9.21 25.89
N GLN A 74 10.16 9.42 27.05
CA GLN A 74 8.84 8.86 27.35
C GLN A 74 7.78 9.86 26.88
N LEU A 75 6.85 9.39 26.05
CA LEU A 75 5.91 10.26 25.34
C LEU A 75 4.84 10.84 26.27
N ASP A 76 4.51 10.11 27.32
CA ASP A 76 3.61 10.54 28.40
C ASP A 76 4.21 11.68 29.25
N GLN A 77 5.50 12.00 29.06
CA GLN A 77 6.17 13.14 29.70
C GLN A 77 6.20 14.40 28.81
N ILE A 78 5.78 14.29 27.56
CA ILE A 78 5.75 15.40 26.61
C ILE A 78 4.43 16.14 26.75
N ASP A 79 4.45 17.31 27.39
CA ASP A 79 3.22 18.08 27.63
C ASP A 79 3.25 19.52 27.11
N PHE A 80 2.63 19.69 25.94
CA PHE A 80 2.41 21.00 25.30
C PHE A 80 1.11 21.68 25.70
N SER A 81 0.27 21.08 26.56
CA SER A 81 -1.06 21.62 26.92
C SER A 81 -0.98 23.02 27.51
N LYS A 82 0.08 23.32 28.26
CA LYS A 82 0.30 24.65 28.85
C LYS A 82 0.67 25.70 27.80
N ALA A 83 1.51 25.33 26.82
CA ALA A 83 1.85 26.21 25.70
C ALA A 83 0.59 26.48 24.84
N ASP A 84 -0.20 25.43 24.57
CA ASP A 84 -1.48 25.55 23.86
C ASP A 84 -2.45 26.50 24.57
N GLN A 85 -2.61 26.34 25.89
CA GLN A 85 -3.43 27.24 26.70
C GLN A 85 -2.97 28.69 26.57
N PHE A 86 -1.66 28.97 26.63
CA PHE A 86 -1.15 30.33 26.52
C PHE A 86 -1.36 30.95 25.13
N TYR A 87 -1.22 30.18 24.05
CA TYR A 87 -1.60 30.67 22.72
C TYR A 87 -3.10 30.92 22.59
N GLN A 88 -3.95 30.06 23.17
CA GLN A 88 -5.40 30.31 23.20
C GLN A 88 -5.77 31.56 24.01
N GLU A 89 -5.11 31.79 25.14
CA GLU A 89 -5.24 33.04 25.90
C GLU A 89 -4.80 34.25 25.06
N ALA A 90 -3.68 34.16 24.33
CA ALA A 90 -3.24 35.22 23.42
C ALA A 90 -4.27 35.51 22.31
N ILE A 91 -4.87 34.46 21.71
CA ILE A 91 -5.93 34.59 20.71
C ILE A 91 -7.19 35.23 21.29
N ALA A 92 -7.52 34.96 22.55
CA ALA A 92 -8.68 35.56 23.22
C ALA A 92 -8.50 37.07 23.43
N GLU A 93 -7.26 37.52 23.69
CA GLU A 93 -6.91 38.94 23.82
C GLU A 93 -6.81 39.64 22.45
N ASP A 94 -6.14 39.04 21.47
CA ASP A 94 -6.13 39.52 20.07
C ASP A 94 -6.36 38.37 19.08
N PRO A 95 -7.59 38.22 18.55
CA PRO A 95 -7.90 37.20 17.55
C PRO A 95 -7.13 37.35 16.23
N LYS A 96 -6.43 38.48 16.00
CA LYS A 96 -5.62 38.71 14.80
C LYS A 96 -4.13 38.49 15.02
N ASN A 97 -3.70 38.11 16.23
CA ASN A 97 -2.31 37.78 16.49
C ASN A 97 -1.94 36.48 15.75
N THR A 98 -1.31 36.62 14.58
CA THR A 98 -0.98 35.49 13.68
C THR A 98 0.08 34.56 14.26
N GLU A 99 1.01 35.07 15.05
CA GLU A 99 1.96 34.26 15.83
C GLU A 99 1.22 33.33 16.80
N ALA A 100 0.23 33.85 17.52
CA ALA A 100 -0.59 33.06 18.44
C ALA A 100 -1.48 32.05 17.71
N GLN A 101 -2.05 32.41 16.55
CA GLN A 101 -2.81 31.47 15.72
C GLN A 101 -1.91 30.32 15.25
N PHE A 102 -0.72 30.61 14.72
CA PHE A 102 0.23 29.59 14.28
C PHE A 102 0.69 28.70 15.44
N GLY A 103 1.07 29.32 16.56
CA GLY A 103 1.47 28.63 17.77
C GLY A 103 0.39 27.66 18.27
N ALA A 104 -0.85 28.13 18.37
CA ALA A 104 -2.00 27.29 18.76
C ALA A 104 -2.22 26.13 17.78
N ALA A 105 -2.10 26.35 16.47
CA ALA A 105 -2.24 25.29 15.47
C ALA A 105 -1.25 24.14 15.74
N LEU A 106 0.01 24.49 16.00
CA LEU A 106 1.06 23.51 16.27
C LEU A 106 0.87 22.83 17.63
N THR A 107 0.72 23.62 18.70
CA THR A 107 0.66 23.08 20.06
C THR A 107 -0.59 22.26 20.30
N HIS A 108 -1.72 22.61 19.69
CA HIS A 108 -2.97 21.86 19.84
C HIS A 108 -2.84 20.43 19.31
N LEU A 109 -2.22 20.25 18.13
CA LEU A 109 -1.89 18.91 17.62
C LEU A 109 -0.93 18.16 18.53
N LEU A 110 0.07 18.86 19.06
CA LEU A 110 1.02 18.26 19.99
C LEU A 110 0.36 17.84 21.32
N THR A 111 -0.77 18.44 21.72
CA THR A 111 -1.51 17.96 22.90
C THR A 111 -2.12 16.57 22.71
N LEU A 112 -2.26 16.09 21.47
CA LEU A 112 -2.72 14.72 21.19
C LEU A 112 -1.79 13.66 21.80
N THR A 113 -0.51 13.97 22.07
CA THR A 113 0.40 13.04 22.76
C THR A 113 -0.04 12.73 24.19
N ASN A 114 -0.86 13.59 24.79
CA ASN A 114 -1.43 13.44 26.13
C ASN A 114 -2.90 13.02 26.13
N ASN A 115 -3.45 12.73 24.95
CA ASN A 115 -4.79 12.23 24.86
C ASN A 115 -4.84 10.78 25.37
N THR A 116 -5.59 10.53 26.44
CA THR A 116 -5.65 9.22 27.10
C THR A 116 -6.22 8.12 26.20
N GLU A 117 -7.11 8.45 25.26
CA GLU A 117 -7.66 7.48 24.31
C GLU A 117 -6.59 7.06 23.29
N LEU A 118 -5.86 8.03 22.72
CA LEU A 118 -4.75 7.74 21.80
C LEU A 118 -3.59 7.01 22.49
N GLN A 119 -3.28 7.35 23.74
CA GLN A 119 -2.29 6.61 24.54
C GLN A 119 -2.73 5.16 24.76
N SER A 120 -4.00 4.90 25.06
CA SER A 120 -4.53 3.54 25.21
C SER A 120 -4.40 2.72 23.92
N VAL A 121 -4.68 3.34 22.77
CA VAL A 121 -4.47 2.73 21.45
C VAL A 121 -2.98 2.42 21.25
N GLN A 122 -2.11 3.39 21.51
CA GLN A 122 -0.67 3.24 21.35
C GLN A 122 -0.08 2.14 22.26
N ASP A 123 -0.48 2.09 23.52
CA ASP A 123 0.01 1.10 24.48
C ASP A 123 -0.40 -0.32 24.08
N SER A 124 -1.60 -0.47 23.52
CA SER A 124 -2.09 -1.75 22.98
C SER A 124 -1.24 -2.16 21.76
N LEU A 125 -0.99 -1.24 20.82
CA LEU A 125 -0.11 -1.49 19.67
C LEU A 125 1.33 -1.83 20.07
N ASN A 126 1.87 -1.13 21.07
CA ASN A 126 3.20 -1.41 21.60
C ASN A 126 3.26 -2.81 22.23
N THR A 127 2.23 -3.18 23.00
CA THR A 127 2.12 -4.51 23.62
C THR A 127 2.10 -5.60 22.55
N TYR A 128 1.30 -5.43 21.49
CA TYR A 128 1.28 -6.33 20.34
C TYR A 128 2.65 -6.45 19.67
N MET A 129 3.31 -5.33 19.37
CA MET A 129 4.63 -5.32 18.73
C MET A 129 5.76 -5.89 19.60
N GLU A 130 5.66 -5.78 20.92
CA GLU A 130 6.63 -6.40 21.83
C GLU A 130 6.45 -7.93 21.92
N ASN A 131 5.23 -8.42 21.70
CA ASN A 131 4.88 -9.83 21.75
C ASN A 131 4.99 -10.54 20.37
N GLY A 132 4.83 -9.83 19.26
CA GLY A 132 4.95 -10.36 17.89
C GLY A 132 6.38 -10.43 17.34
N GLU A 133 6.60 -11.21 16.27
CA GLU A 133 7.84 -11.15 15.50
C GLU A 133 8.00 -9.72 14.92
N LYS A 134 9.10 -9.06 15.29
CA LYS A 134 9.31 -7.60 15.24
C LYS A 134 9.42 -6.95 13.85
N ASP A 135 8.98 -7.63 12.81
CA ASP A 135 9.21 -7.20 11.44
C ASP A 135 7.93 -6.59 10.82
N GLN A 136 8.00 -5.29 10.53
CA GLN A 136 7.26 -4.57 9.48
C GLN A 136 5.95 -3.83 9.77
N VAL A 137 5.64 -3.47 11.02
CA VAL A 137 4.60 -2.46 11.23
C VAL A 137 5.21 -1.06 11.11
N VAL A 138 4.99 -0.45 9.95
CA VAL A 138 5.24 0.98 9.67
C VAL A 138 3.87 1.59 9.43
N PHE A 139 3.34 2.26 10.46
CA PHE A 139 2.11 3.04 10.36
C PHE A 139 2.49 4.50 10.16
N VAL A 140 1.85 5.15 9.17
CA VAL A 140 1.80 6.60 8.91
C VAL A 140 3.08 7.32 9.35
N GLY A 141 4.23 6.75 8.95
CA GLY A 141 5.50 6.90 9.64
C GLY A 141 6.51 7.83 8.96
N GLY A 142 6.08 8.55 7.93
CA GLY A 142 6.96 9.33 7.08
C GLY A 142 6.27 9.73 5.79
N ILE A 143 5.19 10.49 5.90
CA ILE A 143 4.69 11.26 4.76
C ILE A 143 5.61 12.46 4.61
N SER A 144 6.85 12.23 4.18
CA SER A 144 7.60 13.30 3.50
C SER A 144 6.90 13.60 2.18
N ALA A 145 6.97 14.83 1.69
CA ALA A 145 6.34 15.24 0.42
C ALA A 145 6.68 14.28 -0.74
N GLY A 146 7.92 13.75 -0.79
CA GLY A 146 8.34 12.76 -1.78
C GLY A 146 7.72 11.35 -1.66
N ASN A 147 7.08 11.00 -0.54
CA ASN A 147 6.42 9.71 -0.32
C ASN A 147 4.89 9.75 -0.42
N ALA A 148 4.26 10.93 -0.57
CA ALA A 148 2.81 11.07 -0.65
C ALA A 148 2.19 10.23 -1.79
N ALA A 149 2.84 10.15 -2.95
CA ALA A 149 2.41 9.29 -4.06
C ALA A 149 2.48 7.78 -3.71
N LYS A 150 3.50 7.36 -2.95
CA LYS A 150 3.63 5.97 -2.45
C LYS A 150 2.61 5.64 -1.36
N VAL A 151 2.15 6.64 -0.60
CA VAL A 151 1.12 6.49 0.44
C VAL A 151 -0.24 6.21 -0.19
N VAL A 152 -0.58 6.90 -1.29
CA VAL A 152 -1.82 6.63 -2.05
C VAL A 152 -1.82 5.20 -2.63
N GLY A 153 -0.70 4.75 -3.21
CA GLY A 153 -0.55 3.37 -3.69
C GLY A 153 -0.56 2.31 -2.57
N LYS A 154 -0.28 2.69 -1.32
CA LYS A 154 -0.27 1.81 -0.14
C LYS A 154 -1.54 1.93 0.72
N LEU A 155 -2.54 2.69 0.31
CA LEU A 155 -3.82 2.81 1.02
C LEU A 155 -4.47 1.44 1.31
N PRO A 156 -4.57 0.50 0.33
CA PRO A 156 -5.08 -0.85 0.61
C PRO A 156 -4.22 -1.61 1.62
N LEU A 157 -2.89 -1.44 1.57
CA LEU A 157 -1.95 -2.08 2.49
C LEU A 157 -2.05 -1.48 3.90
N MET A 158 -2.33 -0.18 4.04
CA MET A 158 -2.59 0.45 5.35
C MET A 158 -3.90 -0.04 5.96
N GLN A 159 -4.95 -0.22 5.17
CA GLN A 159 -6.21 -0.82 5.63
C GLN A 159 -5.99 -2.28 6.08
N ALA A 160 -5.24 -3.08 5.31
CA ALA A 160 -4.87 -4.43 5.72
C ALA A 160 -4.02 -4.45 7.00
N LYS A 161 -3.09 -3.50 7.17
CA LYS A 161 -2.28 -3.37 8.38
C LYS A 161 -3.07 -2.91 9.59
N MET A 162 -4.08 -2.06 9.42
CA MET A 162 -5.02 -1.69 10.49
C MET A 162 -5.73 -2.92 11.03
N VAL A 163 -6.22 -3.80 10.15
CA VAL A 163 -6.86 -5.06 10.53
C VAL A 163 -5.88 -5.98 11.27
N VAL A 164 -4.63 -6.09 10.81
CA VAL A 164 -3.59 -6.91 11.47
C VAL A 164 -3.17 -6.35 12.83
N LEU A 165 -3.13 -5.03 12.98
CA LEU A 165 -2.80 -4.37 14.24
C LEU A 165 -3.92 -4.45 15.27
N ALA A 166 -5.15 -4.62 14.79
CA ALA A 166 -6.31 -4.74 15.63
C ALA A 166 -6.31 -6.09 16.37
N LEU A 167 -5.56 -7.11 15.96
CA LEU A 167 -5.59 -8.48 16.52
C LEU A 167 -5.11 -8.64 17.98
N ASP A 168 -5.00 -7.57 18.78
CA ASP A 168 -4.90 -7.64 20.25
C ASP A 168 -6.32 -7.54 20.83
N ASP A 169 -6.70 -8.48 21.71
CA ASP A 169 -8.01 -8.57 22.38
C ASP A 169 -8.52 -7.25 23.00
N ARG A 170 -7.62 -6.29 23.23
CA ARG A 170 -7.89 -5.00 23.89
C ARG A 170 -8.13 -3.83 22.95
N LEU A 171 -7.78 -3.94 21.67
CA LEU A 171 -7.84 -2.82 20.74
C LEU A 171 -8.60 -3.20 19.48
N THR A 172 -9.86 -2.77 19.38
CA THR A 172 -10.63 -2.98 18.14
C THR A 172 -10.26 -1.95 17.07
N ALA A 173 -10.48 -2.30 15.80
CA ALA A 173 -10.40 -1.34 14.70
C ALA A 173 -11.39 -0.17 14.94
N SER A 174 -12.56 -0.44 15.52
CA SER A 174 -13.53 0.57 15.93
C SER A 174 -12.96 1.55 16.97
N ASP A 175 -12.21 1.08 17.96
CA ASP A 175 -11.57 1.95 18.95
C ASP A 175 -10.54 2.88 18.29
N MET A 176 -9.71 2.34 17.39
CA MET A 176 -8.75 3.16 16.62
C MET A 176 -9.46 4.19 15.75
N GLN A 177 -10.52 3.78 15.04
CA GLN A 177 -11.29 4.66 14.19
C GLN A 177 -12.00 5.74 15.01
N LYS A 178 -12.56 5.38 16.17
CA LYS A 178 -13.20 6.31 17.08
C LYS A 178 -12.21 7.36 17.58
N ALA A 179 -11.02 6.94 18.02
CA ALA A 179 -9.98 7.87 18.45
C ALA A 179 -9.55 8.82 17.31
N ILE A 180 -9.44 8.32 16.08
CA ILE A 180 -9.16 9.17 14.91
C ILE A 180 -10.31 10.17 14.66
N GLU A 181 -11.55 9.70 14.70
CA GLU A 181 -12.75 10.49 14.37
C GLU A 181 -13.09 11.54 15.44
N GLU A 182 -12.91 11.21 16.73
CA GLU A 182 -13.33 12.04 17.86
C GLU A 182 -12.20 12.93 18.38
N GLU A 183 -10.93 12.53 18.22
CA GLU A 183 -9.79 13.26 18.80
C GLU A 183 -8.87 13.84 17.71
N VAL A 184 -8.39 13.01 16.77
CA VAL A 184 -7.35 13.43 15.80
C VAL A 184 -7.92 14.37 14.73
N ILE A 185 -9.01 14.00 14.06
CA ILE A 185 -9.60 14.84 12.99
C ILE A 185 -10.04 16.21 13.54
N PRO A 186 -10.73 16.31 14.70
CA PRO A 186 -11.09 17.60 15.27
C PRO A 186 -9.88 18.48 15.64
N ALA A 187 -8.78 17.90 16.13
CA ALA A 187 -7.56 18.66 16.40
C ALA A 187 -6.90 19.16 15.10
N ILE A 188 -6.93 18.36 14.03
CA ILE A 188 -6.50 18.80 12.70
C ILE A 188 -7.39 19.94 12.20
N ASP A 189 -8.71 19.83 12.33
CA ASP A 189 -9.65 20.87 11.90
C ASP A 189 -9.46 22.18 12.66
N TYR A 190 -9.26 22.11 13.97
CA TYR A 190 -8.89 23.28 14.77
C TYR A 190 -7.63 23.94 14.21
N SER A 191 -6.59 23.15 13.92
CA SER A 191 -5.30 23.66 13.47
C SER A 191 -5.39 24.28 12.07
N LEU A 192 -6.16 23.67 11.16
CA LEU A 192 -6.43 24.21 9.83
C LEU A 192 -7.21 25.54 9.90
N GLU A 193 -8.17 25.67 10.82
CA GLU A 193 -8.87 26.95 11.04
C GLU A 193 -7.93 28.06 11.50
N ARG A 194 -6.95 27.72 12.35
CA ARG A 194 -5.93 28.68 12.82
C ARG A 194 -4.96 29.07 11.73
N LEU A 195 -4.41 28.09 10.99
CA LEU A 195 -3.51 28.35 9.87
C LEU A 195 -4.18 29.20 8.80
N HIS A 196 -5.47 29.00 8.53
CA HIS A 196 -6.20 29.86 7.60
C HIS A 196 -6.19 31.35 7.96
N LEU A 197 -6.14 31.69 9.26
CA LEU A 197 -6.01 33.08 9.72
C LEU A 197 -4.58 33.62 9.53
N VAL A 198 -3.58 32.76 9.71
CA VAL A 198 -2.16 33.05 9.47
C VAL A 198 -1.92 33.38 7.99
N GLU A 199 -2.49 32.59 7.10
CA GLU A 199 -2.35 32.75 5.65
C GLU A 199 -2.91 34.09 5.11
N GLY A 200 -3.77 34.75 5.90
CA GLY A 200 -4.31 36.07 5.57
C GLY A 200 -3.32 37.22 5.81
N ASP A 201 -2.18 36.95 6.43
CA ASP A 201 -1.15 37.92 6.77
C ASP A 201 0.13 37.66 5.96
N SER A 202 0.33 38.47 4.91
CA SER A 202 1.52 38.38 4.05
C SER A 202 2.83 38.80 4.74
N SER A 203 2.75 39.26 5.99
CA SER A 203 3.90 39.60 6.83
C SER A 203 4.07 38.65 8.02
N PHE A 204 3.37 37.50 8.00
CA PHE A 204 3.51 36.50 9.04
C PHE A 204 4.94 35.98 9.13
N THR A 205 5.43 35.92 10.36
CA THR A 205 6.73 35.37 10.72
C THR A 205 6.61 34.73 12.10
N PHE A 206 7.16 33.54 12.30
CA PHE A 206 7.27 32.89 13.59
C PHE A 206 8.74 32.49 13.81
N THR A 207 9.36 33.02 14.87
CA THR A 207 10.77 32.77 15.13
C THR A 207 10.95 31.56 16.03
N LEU A 208 11.72 30.59 15.54
CA LEU A 208 12.25 29.47 16.32
C LEU A 208 13.54 29.90 16.99
N THR A 209 13.58 29.84 18.32
CA THR A 209 14.76 30.24 19.07
C THR A 209 15.86 29.17 19.00
N PRO A 210 17.13 29.56 19.18
CA PRO A 210 18.25 28.60 19.26
C PRO A 210 17.99 27.51 20.32
N GLU A 211 17.39 27.91 21.44
CA GLU A 211 16.94 27.02 22.49
C GLU A 211 15.92 26.01 21.97
N MET A 212 14.91 26.40 21.19
CA MET A 212 13.96 25.44 20.57
C MET A 212 14.64 24.47 19.61
N LEU A 213 15.64 24.93 18.85
CA LEU A 213 16.26 24.16 17.77
C LEU A 213 17.15 23.02 18.25
N GLY A 214 17.81 23.17 19.40
CA GLY A 214 18.81 22.17 19.77
C GLY A 214 20.06 22.75 20.40
N ASP A 215 20.38 23.97 19.99
CA ASP A 215 21.72 24.51 20.07
C ASP A 215 21.66 26.02 20.31
N GLU A 216 22.07 26.46 21.49
CA GLU A 216 22.14 27.89 21.86
C GLU A 216 23.09 28.71 20.95
N GLN A 217 23.93 28.04 20.15
CA GLN A 217 24.83 28.68 19.19
C GLN A 217 24.23 28.77 17.78
N GLU A 218 23.12 28.09 17.50
CA GLU A 218 22.45 28.22 16.23
C GLU A 218 21.78 29.60 16.10
N ASN A 219 21.61 30.02 14.85
CA ASN A 219 20.86 31.24 14.59
C ASN A 219 19.36 30.92 14.69
N PRO A 220 18.55 31.87 15.19
CA PRO A 220 17.11 31.72 15.15
C PRO A 220 16.66 31.44 13.71
N ARG A 221 15.69 30.53 13.57
CA ARG A 221 15.07 30.21 12.29
C ARG A 221 13.73 30.90 12.17
N GLU A 222 13.36 31.29 10.97
CA GLU A 222 12.09 31.93 10.65
C GLU A 222 11.20 30.90 9.93
N ILE A 223 9.99 30.77 10.44
CA ILE A 223 8.88 30.13 9.74
C ILE A 223 8.05 31.28 9.20
N ASP A 224 7.88 31.34 7.89
CA ASP A 224 7.11 32.38 7.23
C ASP A 224 5.82 31.82 6.61
N LEU A 225 5.26 32.57 5.67
CA LEU A 225 4.03 32.20 4.99
C LEU A 225 4.19 30.94 4.12
N GLY A 226 5.36 30.72 3.52
CA GLY A 226 5.71 29.52 2.78
C GLY A 226 5.59 28.26 3.64
N GLU A 227 6.23 28.24 4.81
CA GLU A 227 6.08 27.11 5.74
C GLU A 227 4.66 26.97 6.30
N ALA A 228 3.96 28.08 6.56
CA ALA A 228 2.58 28.02 7.04
C ALA A 228 1.66 27.30 6.02
N PHE A 229 1.81 27.60 4.72
CA PHE A 229 1.09 26.89 3.66
C PHE A 229 1.49 25.42 3.57
N MET A 230 2.77 25.11 3.74
CA MET A 230 3.26 23.72 3.73
C MET A 230 2.69 22.90 4.89
N LEU A 231 2.62 23.49 6.09
CA LEU A 231 2.00 22.85 7.24
C LEU A 231 0.49 22.65 7.03
N ASP A 232 -0.24 23.65 6.53
CA ASP A 232 -1.67 23.51 6.19
C ASP A 232 -1.85 22.35 5.18
N ALA A 233 -1.03 22.32 4.12
CA ALA A 233 -1.08 21.26 3.13
C ALA A 233 -0.87 19.85 3.72
N GLN A 234 0.14 19.68 4.57
CA GLN A 234 0.41 18.41 5.24
C GLN A 234 -0.76 17.96 6.12
N LEU A 235 -1.37 18.89 6.86
CA LEU A 235 -2.52 18.60 7.71
C LEU A 235 -3.76 18.22 6.91
N ARG A 236 -4.01 18.88 5.77
CA ARG A 236 -5.12 18.50 4.87
C ARG A 236 -4.89 17.15 4.22
N LEU A 237 -3.65 16.83 3.83
CA LEU A 237 -3.30 15.52 3.29
C LEU A 237 -3.50 14.43 4.36
N LEU A 238 -3.02 14.66 5.58
CA LEU A 238 -3.22 13.76 6.71
C LEU A 238 -4.71 13.55 6.99
N LYS A 239 -5.51 14.63 7.08
CA LYS A 239 -6.96 14.56 7.21
C LYS A 239 -7.59 13.71 6.10
N GLY A 240 -7.19 13.93 4.84
CA GLY A 240 -7.66 13.14 3.71
C GLY A 240 -7.39 11.64 3.87
N VAL A 241 -6.18 11.26 4.26
CA VAL A 241 -5.81 9.85 4.51
C VAL A 241 -6.61 9.25 5.68
N LEU A 242 -6.75 9.99 6.78
CA LEU A 242 -7.51 9.53 7.96
C LEU A 242 -9.00 9.37 7.65
N LEU A 243 -9.57 10.25 6.83
CA LEU A 243 -10.95 10.13 6.35
C LEU A 243 -11.15 8.88 5.48
N VAL A 244 -10.17 8.51 4.64
CA VAL A 244 -10.21 7.21 3.91
C VAL A 244 -10.10 6.02 4.86
N ALA A 245 -9.19 6.09 5.83
CA ALA A 245 -8.98 5.02 6.82
C ALA A 245 -10.21 4.79 7.73
N THR A 246 -11.05 5.81 7.90
CA THR A 246 -12.28 5.77 8.71
C THR A 246 -13.56 5.74 7.86
N ALA A 247 -13.46 5.71 6.54
CA ALA A 247 -14.64 5.68 5.67
C ALA A 247 -15.37 4.33 5.71
N TYR A 248 -14.63 3.25 5.94
CA TYR A 248 -15.11 1.87 5.98
C TYR A 248 -15.05 1.31 7.38
N ASP A 249 -15.91 0.37 7.69
CA ASP A 249 -15.86 -0.37 8.95
C ASP A 249 -14.85 -1.52 8.81
N PHE A 250 -13.84 -1.53 9.68
CA PHE A 250 -12.82 -2.59 9.72
C PHE A 250 -12.97 -3.49 10.94
N ASP A 251 -14.07 -3.36 11.67
CA ASP A 251 -14.28 -4.16 12.86
C ASP A 251 -14.58 -5.61 12.50
N LEU A 252 -13.77 -6.52 13.05
CA LEU A 252 -13.92 -7.96 12.88
C LEU A 252 -14.90 -8.59 13.89
N ASP A 253 -15.43 -7.79 14.82
CA ASP A 253 -16.36 -8.28 15.83
C ASP A 253 -17.45 -7.26 16.18
N GLU A 254 -18.67 -7.77 16.39
CA GLU A 254 -19.81 -6.97 16.86
C GLU A 254 -19.94 -6.98 18.40
N GLU A 255 -19.26 -7.91 19.09
CA GLU A 255 -19.26 -7.99 20.56
C GLU A 255 -18.22 -7.05 21.20
N GLY A 256 -17.43 -6.34 20.38
CA GLY A 256 -16.50 -5.30 20.79
C GLY A 256 -15.15 -5.84 21.29
N SER A 257 -14.76 -7.07 20.92
CA SER A 257 -13.45 -7.62 21.25
C SER A 257 -13.02 -8.69 20.26
N TYR A 258 -11.72 -8.81 20.00
CA TYR A 258 -11.19 -9.89 19.17
C TYR A 258 -10.72 -11.11 19.94
N ALA A 259 -11.24 -11.33 21.15
CA ALA A 259 -10.97 -12.52 21.95
C ALA A 259 -11.22 -13.86 21.23
N PHE A 260 -11.97 -13.85 20.12
CA PHE A 260 -12.15 -15.04 19.27
C PHE A 260 -10.87 -15.46 18.52
N LEU A 261 -9.90 -14.56 18.35
CA LEU A 261 -8.61 -14.85 17.71
C LEU A 261 -7.67 -15.63 18.64
N ASP A 262 -7.81 -15.40 19.95
CA ASP A 262 -7.11 -16.12 21.01
C ASP A 262 -7.78 -17.48 21.33
N ASP A 263 -8.89 -17.81 20.66
CA ASP A 263 -9.54 -19.11 20.81
C ASP A 263 -8.79 -20.18 20.02
N ASP A 264 -8.26 -21.18 20.73
CA ASP A 264 -7.53 -22.32 20.15
C ASP A 264 -8.39 -23.22 19.24
N THR A 265 -9.67 -22.90 19.03
CA THR A 265 -10.57 -23.69 18.19
C THR A 265 -10.86 -23.00 16.86
N ASP A 266 -10.41 -23.63 15.76
CA ASP A 266 -10.71 -23.23 14.38
C ASP A 266 -12.23 -22.97 14.17
N GLU A 267 -13.09 -23.70 14.90
CA GLU A 267 -14.55 -23.55 14.86
C GLU A 267 -15.04 -22.13 15.19
N ASN A 268 -14.45 -21.47 16.20
CA ASN A 268 -14.90 -20.14 16.62
C ASN A 268 -14.41 -19.05 15.66
N VAL A 269 -13.19 -19.16 15.16
CA VAL A 269 -12.65 -18.27 14.10
C VAL A 269 -13.51 -18.37 12.84
N LEU A 270 -13.82 -19.58 12.37
CA LEU A 270 -14.63 -19.80 11.17
C LEU A 270 -16.06 -19.32 11.33
N ARG A 271 -16.67 -19.54 12.50
CA ARG A 271 -18.01 -19.01 12.79
C ARG A 271 -18.02 -17.49 12.75
N GLN A 272 -16.94 -16.84 13.21
CA GLN A 272 -16.81 -15.39 13.13
C GLN A 272 -16.59 -14.92 11.68
N LEU A 273 -15.71 -15.56 10.91
CA LEU A 273 -15.53 -15.22 9.50
C LEU A 273 -16.82 -15.37 8.69
N GLU A 274 -17.58 -16.45 8.91
CA GLU A 274 -18.89 -16.64 8.30
C GLU A 274 -19.89 -15.55 8.73
N ARG A 275 -19.83 -15.10 9.98
CA ARG A 275 -20.66 -13.99 10.47
C ARG A 275 -20.27 -12.67 9.80
N LEU A 276 -18.97 -12.40 9.65
CA LEU A 276 -18.45 -11.22 8.97
C LEU A 276 -18.88 -11.18 7.50
N ASP A 277 -18.87 -12.33 6.84
CA ASP A 277 -19.39 -12.49 5.49
C ASP A 277 -20.91 -12.21 5.42
N LYS A 278 -21.71 -12.89 6.25
CA LYS A 278 -23.18 -12.88 6.09
C LYS A 278 -23.92 -11.71 6.72
N THR A 279 -23.44 -11.20 7.84
CA THR A 279 -24.23 -10.28 8.69
C THR A 279 -23.45 -9.09 9.21
N GLY A 280 -22.12 -9.12 9.15
CA GLY A 280 -21.29 -8.05 9.70
C GLY A 280 -21.39 -6.73 8.94
N SER A 281 -20.89 -5.67 9.56
CA SER A 281 -20.60 -4.39 8.91
C SER A 281 -19.17 -4.29 8.41
N PHE A 282 -18.30 -5.28 8.66
CA PHE A 282 -16.95 -5.34 8.14
C PHE A 282 -16.90 -5.05 6.63
N LEU A 283 -15.96 -4.20 6.24
CA LEU A 283 -15.74 -3.72 4.88
C LEU A 283 -16.90 -2.94 4.25
N THR A 284 -17.92 -2.57 5.04
CA THR A 284 -19.00 -1.70 4.59
C THR A 284 -18.65 -0.23 4.79
N LEU A 285 -19.18 0.62 3.91
CA LEU A 285 -18.97 2.06 3.96
C LEU A 285 -19.80 2.69 5.09
N LYS A 286 -19.13 3.22 6.11
CA LYS A 286 -19.75 3.95 7.24
C LYS A 286 -20.41 5.24 6.78
N SER A 287 -19.73 6.00 5.91
CA SER A 287 -20.23 7.27 5.39
C SER A 287 -19.62 7.62 4.03
N ALA A 288 -20.47 7.73 3.00
CA ALA A 288 -20.04 8.20 1.68
C ALA A 288 -19.52 9.65 1.71
N GLY A 289 -20.00 10.46 2.65
CA GLY A 289 -19.52 11.84 2.82
C GLY A 289 -18.04 11.90 3.17
N ARG A 290 -17.50 10.90 3.90
CA ARG A 290 -16.09 10.88 4.29
C ARG A 290 -15.15 10.71 3.10
N MET A 291 -15.52 9.90 2.12
CA MET A 291 -14.72 9.72 0.90
C MET A 291 -14.71 11.01 0.06
N GLN A 292 -15.84 11.68 -0.06
CA GLN A 292 -15.92 12.97 -0.76
C GLN A 292 -15.11 14.05 -0.02
N GLU A 293 -15.21 14.10 1.31
CA GLU A 293 -14.42 15.00 2.16
C GLU A 293 -12.92 14.69 2.10
N ALA A 294 -12.54 13.41 2.01
CA ALA A 294 -11.16 12.99 1.83
C ALA A 294 -10.57 13.53 0.53
N LYS A 295 -11.30 13.36 -0.59
CA LYS A 295 -10.89 13.91 -1.89
C LYS A 295 -10.74 15.43 -1.83
N ALA A 296 -11.73 16.12 -1.25
CA ALA A 296 -11.69 17.58 -1.11
C ALA A 296 -10.48 18.03 -0.26
N SER A 297 -10.16 17.29 0.80
CA SER A 297 -9.00 17.56 1.66
C SER A 297 -7.69 17.35 0.90
N ILE A 298 -7.55 16.26 0.14
CA ILE A 298 -6.34 16.00 -0.67
C ILE A 298 -6.17 17.06 -1.76
N LEU A 299 -7.24 17.45 -2.47
CA LEU A 299 -7.17 18.51 -3.49
C LEU A 299 -6.79 19.87 -2.87
N SER A 300 -7.36 20.18 -1.72
CA SER A 300 -7.00 21.39 -0.97
C SER A 300 -5.55 21.34 -0.48
N ALA A 301 -5.02 20.16 -0.13
CA ALA A 301 -3.61 19.99 0.20
C ALA A 301 -2.72 20.33 -1.00
N ILE A 302 -3.08 19.86 -2.20
CA ILE A 302 -2.35 20.20 -3.43
C ILE A 302 -2.39 21.71 -3.67
N ASP A 303 -3.55 22.36 -3.55
CA ASP A 303 -3.68 23.83 -3.68
C ASP A 303 -2.74 24.57 -2.71
N LYS A 304 -2.57 24.03 -1.51
CA LYS A 304 -1.77 24.63 -0.44
C LYS A 304 -0.28 24.39 -0.63
N MET A 305 0.13 23.22 -1.11
CA MET A 305 1.51 22.98 -1.54
C MET A 305 1.90 23.91 -2.69
N GLU A 306 1.03 24.08 -3.69
CA GLU A 306 1.26 25.03 -4.81
C GLU A 306 1.43 26.48 -4.29
N GLN A 307 0.60 26.90 -3.33
CA GLN A 307 0.73 28.22 -2.68
C GLN A 307 2.03 28.35 -1.88
N GLY A 308 2.41 27.35 -1.10
CA GLY A 308 3.65 27.33 -0.34
C GLY A 308 4.89 27.38 -1.23
N LEU A 309 4.94 26.57 -2.29
CA LEU A 309 6.04 26.59 -3.27
C LEU A 309 6.15 27.94 -3.96
N ALA A 310 5.00 28.54 -4.30
CA ALA A 310 4.96 29.86 -4.89
C ALA A 310 5.44 30.96 -3.92
N ALA A 311 5.11 30.85 -2.63
CA ALA A 311 5.57 31.78 -1.59
C ALA A 311 7.09 31.70 -1.42
N VAL A 312 7.64 30.49 -1.20
CA VAL A 312 9.09 30.24 -1.07
C VAL A 312 9.85 30.77 -2.29
N ARG A 313 9.37 30.47 -3.51
CA ARG A 313 10.02 30.97 -4.74
C ARG A 313 9.96 32.50 -4.87
N GLN A 314 8.97 33.17 -4.28
CA GLN A 314 8.73 34.61 -4.42
C GLN A 314 9.25 35.46 -3.27
N GLU A 315 9.74 34.86 -2.18
CA GLU A 315 10.37 35.57 -1.06
C GLU A 315 11.47 36.52 -1.54
N VAL A 316 11.73 37.58 -0.78
CA VAL A 316 12.70 38.63 -1.17
C VAL A 316 13.67 38.95 -0.05
N ASP A 317 13.37 38.48 1.17
CA ASP A 317 14.20 38.60 2.35
C ASP A 317 15.32 37.55 2.39
N ASP A 318 15.90 37.40 3.57
CA ASP A 318 17.13 36.64 3.77
C ASP A 318 16.82 35.15 3.88
N GLN A 319 17.38 34.36 2.95
CA GLN A 319 17.13 32.92 2.90
C GLN A 319 18.01 32.12 3.86
N GLU A 320 18.98 32.78 4.52
CA GLU A 320 19.86 32.10 5.47
C GLU A 320 19.14 31.69 6.75
N ASN A 321 18.07 32.40 7.14
CA ASN A 321 17.32 32.09 8.36
C ASN A 321 16.01 31.33 8.12
N ASP A 322 15.65 31.06 6.87
CA ASP A 322 14.44 30.30 6.54
C ASP A 322 14.59 28.81 6.89
N VAL A 323 13.44 28.18 7.13
CA VAL A 323 13.33 26.74 7.36
C VAL A 323 13.33 25.97 6.04
N ILE A 324 12.60 26.45 5.02
CA ILE A 324 12.62 25.92 3.66
C ILE A 324 13.22 26.98 2.74
N ARG A 325 14.38 26.70 2.18
CA ARG A 325 15.06 27.65 1.30
C ARG A 325 14.66 27.43 -0.15
N LYS A 326 14.79 28.45 -0.99
CA LYS A 326 14.69 28.31 -2.45
C LYS A 326 15.62 27.25 -3.04
N GLU A 327 16.80 27.10 -2.47
CA GLU A 327 17.76 26.07 -2.89
C GLU A 327 17.19 24.66 -2.66
N ASP A 328 16.51 24.42 -1.53
CA ASP A 328 15.87 23.13 -1.24
C ASP A 328 14.77 22.80 -2.26
N ILE A 329 14.01 23.80 -2.71
CA ILE A 329 12.98 23.63 -3.76
C ILE A 329 13.63 23.35 -5.12
N SER A 330 14.73 24.02 -5.45
CA SER A 330 15.48 23.77 -6.68
C SER A 330 16.05 22.35 -6.70
N ASP A 331 16.64 21.92 -5.59
CA ASP A 331 17.19 20.58 -5.43
C ASP A 331 16.09 19.51 -5.54
N LEU A 332 14.92 19.76 -4.95
CA LEU A 332 13.75 18.90 -5.09
C LEU A 332 13.25 18.83 -6.54
N ASP A 333 13.21 19.96 -7.24
CA ASP A 333 12.83 20.00 -8.66
C ASP A 333 13.82 19.18 -9.51
N GLU A 334 15.13 19.27 -9.22
CA GLU A 334 16.16 18.45 -9.87
C GLU A 334 16.01 16.94 -9.55
N GLU A 335 15.70 16.57 -8.30
CA GLU A 335 15.47 15.17 -7.91
C GLU A 335 14.20 14.59 -8.56
N LEU A 336 13.18 15.41 -8.76
CA LEU A 336 11.92 15.03 -9.40
C LEU A 336 11.98 15.06 -10.93
N ASP A 337 13.11 15.43 -11.55
CA ASP A 337 13.24 15.37 -12.99
C ASP A 337 13.31 13.92 -13.48
N LEU A 338 12.14 13.41 -13.90
CA LEU A 338 11.95 12.06 -14.40
C LEU A 338 12.13 11.97 -15.93
N SER A 339 12.72 12.99 -16.58
CA SER A 339 12.89 13.06 -18.04
C SER A 339 13.72 11.93 -18.62
N ASP A 340 14.79 11.58 -17.91
CA ASP A 340 15.82 10.65 -18.38
C ASP A 340 15.50 9.19 -18.03
N GLN A 341 14.36 8.92 -17.37
CA GLN A 341 13.95 7.58 -16.96
C GLN A 341 13.09 6.93 -18.04
N GLU A 342 13.72 6.18 -18.95
CA GLU A 342 13.04 5.50 -20.06
C GLU A 342 12.03 4.43 -19.59
N ASP A 343 12.19 3.88 -18.39
CA ASP A 343 11.31 2.81 -17.87
C ASP A 343 10.04 3.34 -17.19
N LEU A 344 9.88 4.66 -17.06
CA LEU A 344 8.68 5.20 -16.40
C LEU A 344 7.46 5.23 -17.34
N PRO A 345 6.26 4.94 -16.80
CA PRO A 345 5.00 5.17 -17.50
C PRO A 345 4.94 6.61 -18.05
N MET A 346 4.42 6.78 -19.27
CA MET A 346 4.38 8.10 -19.94
C MET A 346 3.73 9.19 -19.08
N PHE A 347 2.77 8.83 -18.25
CA PHE A 347 2.14 9.75 -17.31
C PHE A 347 3.14 10.48 -16.38
N PHE A 348 4.17 9.77 -15.90
CA PHE A 348 5.20 10.33 -15.00
C PHE A 348 6.36 10.98 -15.76
N ARG A 349 6.52 10.68 -17.06
CA ARG A 349 7.62 11.24 -17.87
C ARG A 349 7.53 12.73 -18.08
N ASP A 350 6.40 13.37 -17.82
CA ASP A 350 6.26 14.83 -17.90
C ASP A 350 6.61 15.54 -16.59
N ILE A 351 6.95 14.81 -15.52
CA ILE A 351 7.30 15.41 -14.24
C ILE A 351 8.74 15.93 -14.32
N ARG A 352 8.88 17.26 -14.25
CA ARG A 352 10.18 17.97 -14.22
C ARG A 352 10.39 18.76 -12.94
N THR A 353 9.31 19.06 -12.23
CA THR A 353 9.31 19.90 -11.05
C THR A 353 8.27 19.38 -10.07
N SER A 354 8.36 19.87 -8.84
CA SER A 354 7.32 19.77 -7.81
C SER A 354 5.94 20.23 -8.31
N ASP A 355 5.86 21.33 -9.07
CA ASP A 355 4.59 21.82 -9.63
C ASP A 355 3.98 20.82 -10.63
N ASP A 356 4.81 20.19 -11.47
CA ASP A 356 4.34 19.16 -12.39
C ASP A 356 3.85 17.91 -11.65
N ALA A 357 4.54 17.50 -10.60
CA ALA A 357 4.11 16.38 -9.75
C ALA A 357 2.76 16.66 -9.08
N LEU A 358 2.57 17.86 -8.52
CA LEU A 358 1.32 18.30 -7.89
C LEU A 358 0.17 18.38 -8.90
N ARG A 359 0.43 18.94 -10.09
CA ARG A 359 -0.53 18.97 -11.20
C ARG A 359 -0.93 17.56 -11.63
N LYS A 360 0.02 16.63 -11.77
CA LYS A 360 -0.28 15.23 -12.11
C LYS A 360 -1.09 14.53 -11.01
N ALA A 361 -0.78 14.78 -9.74
CA ALA A 361 -1.58 14.27 -8.62
C ALA A 361 -3.03 14.78 -8.66
N ARG A 362 -3.23 16.07 -8.99
CA ARG A 362 -4.54 16.66 -9.20
C ARG A 362 -5.27 16.04 -10.40
N GLU A 363 -4.59 15.93 -11.55
CA GLU A 363 -5.11 15.28 -12.75
C GLU A 363 -5.60 13.87 -12.45
N ALA A 364 -4.87 13.09 -11.63
CA ALA A 364 -5.28 11.76 -11.21
C ALA A 364 -6.58 11.73 -10.38
N LEU A 365 -6.83 12.76 -9.57
CA LEU A 365 -8.01 12.83 -8.70
C LEU A 365 -9.22 13.49 -9.37
N GLU A 366 -9.02 14.38 -10.32
CA GLU A 366 -10.10 15.15 -10.97
C GLU A 366 -10.48 14.61 -12.34
N SER A 367 -9.58 13.88 -12.99
CA SER A 367 -9.73 13.48 -14.37
C SER A 367 -9.35 12.03 -14.62
N GLN A 368 -9.62 11.60 -15.84
CA GLN A 368 -9.26 10.30 -16.34
C GLN A 368 -7.79 10.33 -16.79
N VAL A 369 -6.94 9.46 -16.23
CA VAL A 369 -5.51 9.36 -16.53
C VAL A 369 -5.22 8.13 -17.38
N SER A 370 -4.54 8.35 -18.51
CA SER A 370 -4.10 7.28 -19.41
C SER A 370 -2.61 6.96 -19.18
N ILE A 371 -2.29 5.73 -18.83
CA ILE A 371 -0.97 5.14 -18.88
C ILE A 371 -0.88 4.28 -20.14
N GLU A 372 -0.03 4.70 -21.07
CA GLU A 372 0.33 3.85 -22.20
C GLU A 372 1.73 3.27 -21.94
N ALA A 373 1.81 1.94 -21.90
CA ALA A 373 3.03 1.19 -21.67
C ALA A 373 3.08 -0.07 -22.54
N ASP A 374 4.29 -0.59 -22.72
CA ASP A 374 4.53 -1.90 -23.31
C ASP A 374 4.39 -2.93 -22.18
N PHE A 375 3.17 -3.44 -22.05
CA PHE A 375 2.76 -4.35 -21.00
C PHE A 375 3.17 -5.79 -21.32
N ASP A 376 3.35 -6.16 -22.59
CA ASP A 376 3.81 -7.50 -22.98
C ASP A 376 5.34 -7.60 -23.16
N GLY A 377 6.07 -6.49 -23.02
CA GLY A 377 7.52 -6.43 -23.13
C GLY A 377 8.02 -6.68 -24.56
N HIS A 378 7.19 -6.36 -25.55
CA HIS A 378 7.47 -6.59 -26.96
C HIS A 378 7.49 -5.27 -27.74
N GLU A 379 8.69 -4.79 -28.09
CA GLU A 379 8.86 -3.53 -28.84
C GLU A 379 8.10 -3.47 -30.20
N GLU A 380 7.71 -4.62 -30.75
CA GLU A 380 6.99 -4.72 -32.03
C GLU A 380 5.45 -4.65 -31.88
N THR A 381 4.90 -4.87 -30.69
CA THR A 381 3.46 -4.76 -30.44
C THR A 381 3.10 -3.30 -30.13
N PRO A 382 1.93 -2.81 -30.57
CA PRO A 382 1.48 -1.49 -30.19
C PRO A 382 1.40 -1.38 -28.67
N LYS A 383 1.94 -0.28 -28.12
CA LYS A 383 1.77 0.02 -26.72
C LYS A 383 0.29 0.05 -26.37
N SER A 384 0.06 -0.37 -25.14
CA SER A 384 -1.23 -0.69 -24.60
C SER A 384 -1.62 0.42 -23.62
N THR A 385 -2.84 0.93 -23.72
CA THR A 385 -3.27 2.09 -22.90
C THR A 385 -4.23 1.64 -21.81
N ILE A 386 -3.84 1.80 -20.55
CA ILE A 386 -4.68 1.65 -19.35
C ILE A 386 -5.13 3.03 -18.92
N VAL A 387 -6.43 3.23 -18.74
CA VAL A 387 -6.97 4.54 -18.42
C VAL A 387 -7.75 4.51 -17.11
N PHE A 388 -7.22 5.01 -15.99
CA PHE A 388 -7.87 5.00 -14.68
C PHE A 388 -8.53 6.35 -14.32
N GLU A 389 -9.56 6.34 -13.48
CA GLU A 389 -10.26 7.54 -13.00
C GLU A 389 -10.37 7.47 -11.46
N LEU A 390 -9.23 7.68 -10.78
CA LEU A 390 -9.11 7.49 -9.33
C LEU A 390 -10.12 8.36 -8.54
N GLY A 391 -10.46 9.54 -9.07
CA GLY A 391 -11.50 10.41 -8.53
C GLY A 391 -12.85 9.73 -8.31
N ARG A 392 -13.22 8.74 -9.13
CA ARG A 392 -14.51 8.02 -8.99
C ARG A 392 -14.60 7.20 -7.72
N PHE A 393 -13.49 6.65 -7.24
CA PHE A 393 -13.48 5.89 -6.01
C PHE A 393 -13.91 6.76 -4.81
N PHE A 394 -13.60 8.05 -4.86
CA PHE A 394 -14.02 9.00 -3.84
C PHE A 394 -15.44 9.54 -4.07
N ASP A 395 -15.83 9.77 -5.32
CA ASP A 395 -17.15 10.34 -5.66
C ASP A 395 -18.27 9.31 -5.51
N ASN A 396 -17.98 8.05 -5.87
CA ASN A 396 -18.87 6.89 -5.85
C ASN A 396 -18.21 5.73 -5.08
N PRO A 397 -17.97 5.89 -3.77
CA PRO A 397 -17.29 4.88 -2.99
C PRO A 397 -18.09 3.58 -2.96
N ILE A 398 -17.36 2.46 -3.01
CA ILE A 398 -17.91 1.11 -2.95
C ILE A 398 -18.65 0.98 -1.63
N ARG A 399 -19.94 0.59 -1.68
CA ARG A 399 -20.78 0.56 -0.48
C ARG A 399 -20.41 -0.57 0.47
N ASP A 400 -19.90 -1.66 -0.09
CA ASP A 400 -19.55 -2.86 0.64
C ASP A 400 -18.46 -3.59 -0.13
N PHE A 401 -17.22 -3.58 0.34
CA PHE A 401 -16.13 -4.26 -0.35
C PHE A 401 -16.29 -5.79 -0.36
N ARG A 402 -17.16 -6.37 0.47
CA ARG A 402 -17.47 -7.81 0.40
C ARG A 402 -18.18 -8.19 -0.90
N THR A 403 -18.79 -7.22 -1.57
CA THR A 403 -19.31 -7.41 -2.93
C THR A 403 -18.22 -7.69 -3.97
N LEU A 404 -16.97 -7.44 -3.60
CA LEU A 404 -15.77 -7.77 -4.36
C LEU A 404 -15.08 -9.02 -3.81
N LEU A 405 -15.74 -9.77 -2.92
CA LEU A 405 -15.23 -11.06 -2.48
C LEU A 405 -15.84 -12.17 -3.34
N PRO A 406 -15.13 -13.30 -3.43
CA PRO A 406 -15.62 -14.45 -4.14
C PRO A 406 -16.96 -14.93 -3.64
N TYR A 407 -17.84 -15.39 -4.53
CA TYR A 407 -18.90 -16.29 -4.10
C TYR A 407 -18.28 -17.51 -3.43
N HIS A 408 -18.78 -17.83 -2.25
CA HIS A 408 -18.27 -18.94 -1.47
C HIS A 408 -19.39 -19.56 -0.65
N GLU A 409 -19.26 -20.85 -0.38
CA GLU A 409 -20.12 -21.57 0.55
C GLU A 409 -19.30 -22.05 1.75
N TRP A 410 -19.82 -21.76 2.94
CA TRP A 410 -19.29 -22.25 4.20
C TRP A 410 -19.80 -23.65 4.48
N HIS A 411 -18.90 -24.64 4.48
CA HIS A 411 -19.24 -26.03 4.78
C HIS A 411 -19.03 -26.36 6.24
N ARG A 412 -20.01 -25.97 7.08
CA ARG A 412 -19.95 -26.18 8.53
C ARG A 412 -19.79 -27.65 8.93
N GLU A 413 -20.26 -28.58 8.11
CA GLU A 413 -20.11 -30.01 8.33
C GLU A 413 -18.67 -30.52 8.17
N LEU A 414 -17.79 -29.74 7.53
CA LEU A 414 -16.37 -30.03 7.35
C LEU A 414 -15.50 -29.39 8.43
N LEU A 415 -16.09 -28.61 9.33
CA LEU A 415 -15.42 -28.08 10.53
C LEU A 415 -14.80 -29.25 11.31
N ASN A 416 -13.48 -29.17 11.57
CA ASN A 416 -12.58 -30.18 12.13
C ASN A 416 -11.81 -31.06 11.12
N ASN A 417 -12.00 -30.89 9.80
CA ASN A 417 -11.05 -31.44 8.84
C ASN A 417 -9.84 -30.50 8.78
N ARG A 418 -8.61 -31.03 8.79
CA ARG A 418 -7.37 -30.26 9.08
C ARG A 418 -6.97 -29.21 8.03
N ASP A 419 -7.85 -28.83 7.11
CA ASP A 419 -7.54 -27.98 5.98
C ASP A 419 -8.65 -26.93 5.75
N PHE A 420 -8.31 -25.65 5.94
CA PHE A 420 -9.18 -24.49 5.74
C PHE A 420 -9.80 -24.45 4.34
N THR A 421 -9.11 -25.04 3.35
CA THR A 421 -9.57 -25.11 1.96
C THR A 421 -10.75 -26.06 1.74
N ASP A 422 -11.00 -27.00 2.66
CA ASP A 422 -12.20 -27.84 2.65
C ASP A 422 -13.42 -27.10 3.23
N GLU A 423 -13.19 -26.09 4.09
CA GLU A 423 -14.22 -25.41 4.87
C GLU A 423 -14.83 -24.19 4.14
N LEU A 424 -14.02 -23.52 3.31
CA LEU A 424 -14.42 -22.41 2.44
C LEU A 424 -14.30 -22.84 0.97
N VAL A 425 -15.43 -23.16 0.33
CA VAL A 425 -15.43 -23.58 -1.07
C VAL A 425 -15.87 -22.44 -1.96
N LEU A 426 -15.01 -22.06 -2.91
CA LEU A 426 -15.35 -21.07 -3.94
C LEU A 426 -16.44 -21.61 -4.85
N THR A 427 -17.45 -20.78 -5.11
CA THR A 427 -18.58 -21.11 -5.99
C THR A 427 -18.72 -20.11 -7.13
N ASP A 428 -19.51 -20.44 -8.15
CA ASP A 428 -20.05 -19.45 -9.09
C ASP A 428 -21.26 -18.71 -8.50
N ASP A 429 -21.85 -17.82 -9.29
CA ASP A 429 -23.07 -17.04 -8.97
C ASP A 429 -24.34 -17.91 -8.82
N GLN A 430 -24.28 -19.17 -9.28
CA GLN A 430 -25.34 -20.17 -9.14
C GLN A 430 -25.09 -21.13 -7.96
N GLY A 431 -24.00 -20.93 -7.20
CA GLY A 431 -23.61 -21.78 -6.07
C GLY A 431 -22.96 -23.11 -6.48
N GLN A 432 -22.50 -23.27 -7.73
CA GLN A 432 -21.74 -24.45 -8.15
C GLN A 432 -20.28 -24.31 -7.73
N ARG A 433 -19.73 -25.36 -7.11
CA ARG A 433 -18.33 -25.41 -6.67
C ARG A 433 -17.38 -25.30 -7.86
N LEU A 434 -16.39 -24.43 -7.76
CA LEU A 434 -15.41 -24.23 -8.83
C LEU A 434 -14.22 -25.22 -8.78
N GLY A 435 -14.19 -26.13 -7.79
CA GLY A 435 -13.14 -27.16 -7.61
C GLY A 435 -12.01 -26.70 -6.66
N ALA A 436 -11.10 -27.60 -6.28
CA ALA A 436 -10.00 -27.33 -5.32
C ALA A 436 -8.90 -26.41 -5.89
N SER A 437 -8.90 -26.22 -7.21
CA SER A 437 -8.09 -25.25 -7.92
C SER A 437 -8.95 -24.82 -9.09
N PRO A 438 -9.91 -23.90 -8.85
CA PRO A 438 -10.74 -23.45 -9.92
C PRO A 438 -9.81 -22.93 -10.99
N SER A 439 -9.91 -23.49 -12.19
CA SER A 439 -9.26 -22.90 -13.34
C SER A 439 -9.83 -21.50 -13.44
N LEU A 440 -9.07 -20.52 -12.95
CA LEU A 440 -9.27 -19.11 -13.23
C LEU A 440 -9.10 -18.98 -14.75
N ILE A 441 -10.20 -19.22 -15.46
CA ILE A 441 -10.27 -19.07 -16.90
C ILE A 441 -10.53 -17.59 -17.13
N PHE A 442 -9.45 -16.84 -17.20
CA PHE A 442 -9.52 -15.49 -17.73
C PHE A 442 -9.81 -15.55 -19.25
N PRO A 443 -10.72 -14.72 -19.77
CA PRO A 443 -11.36 -13.57 -19.16
C PRO A 443 -12.66 -13.99 -18.45
N ASP A 444 -12.62 -14.07 -17.13
CA ASP A 444 -13.80 -14.06 -16.29
C ASP A 444 -13.68 -12.79 -15.44
N PRO A 445 -14.52 -11.78 -15.67
CA PRO A 445 -14.44 -10.52 -14.96
C PRO A 445 -14.92 -10.60 -13.52
N SER A 446 -15.65 -11.67 -13.22
CA SER A 446 -15.90 -12.08 -11.85
C SER A 446 -14.70 -12.82 -11.28
N PHE A 447 -13.59 -13.00 -12.00
CA PHE A 447 -12.40 -13.71 -11.55
C PHE A 447 -12.73 -15.13 -11.02
N GLY A 448 -13.56 -15.92 -11.69
CA GLY A 448 -14.05 -17.19 -11.14
C GLY A 448 -14.92 -16.96 -9.91
N GLY A 449 -15.83 -16.00 -9.97
CA GLY A 449 -16.71 -15.63 -8.86
C GLY A 449 -16.09 -14.70 -7.80
N ILE A 450 -14.75 -14.52 -7.74
CA ILE A 450 -13.98 -13.60 -6.88
C ILE A 450 -14.52 -12.17 -6.83
N LEU A 451 -14.99 -11.62 -7.96
CA LEU A 451 -15.63 -10.31 -8.08
C LEU A 451 -17.06 -10.49 -8.59
N SER A 452 -17.82 -11.30 -7.89
CA SER A 452 -19.20 -11.70 -8.16
C SER A 452 -20.16 -10.66 -8.74
N ASN A 453 -20.19 -9.44 -8.20
CA ASN A 453 -21.07 -8.36 -8.67
C ASN A 453 -20.57 -7.66 -9.94
N ILE A 454 -19.47 -8.14 -10.49
CA ILE A 454 -18.84 -7.69 -11.71
C ILE A 454 -19.05 -8.79 -12.75
N ALA A 455 -20.20 -8.72 -13.42
CA ALA A 455 -20.62 -9.67 -14.44
C ALA A 455 -19.89 -9.45 -15.77
N THR A 456 -19.25 -8.30 -15.95
CA THR A 456 -18.51 -7.96 -17.17
C THR A 456 -17.16 -7.34 -16.85
N SER A 457 -16.19 -7.54 -17.72
CA SER A 457 -14.86 -6.96 -17.59
C SER A 457 -14.92 -5.45 -17.68
N GLN A 458 -15.91 -4.97 -18.40
CA GLN A 458 -16.28 -3.57 -18.42
C GLN A 458 -16.71 -3.05 -17.05
N GLU A 459 -17.48 -3.80 -16.26
CA GLU A 459 -17.86 -3.41 -14.89
C GLU A 459 -16.67 -3.42 -13.93
N LEU A 460 -15.72 -4.36 -14.09
CA LEU A 460 -14.48 -4.41 -13.32
C LEU A 460 -13.65 -3.16 -13.57
N LEU A 461 -13.44 -2.90 -14.85
CA LEU A 461 -12.68 -1.78 -15.32
C LEU A 461 -13.41 -0.49 -14.90
N GLU A 462 -14.73 -0.38 -15.04
CA GLU A 462 -15.51 0.77 -14.57
C GLU A 462 -15.44 1.01 -13.06
N LEU A 463 -15.39 -0.05 -12.25
CA LEU A 463 -15.26 0.04 -10.78
C LEU A 463 -13.94 0.71 -10.39
N PHE A 464 -12.84 0.32 -11.03
CA PHE A 464 -11.52 0.93 -10.83
C PHE A 464 -11.30 2.17 -11.72
N GLY A 465 -12.33 2.57 -12.48
CA GLY A 465 -12.25 3.64 -13.47
C GLY A 465 -11.29 3.35 -14.63
N ILE A 466 -10.83 2.10 -14.78
CA ILE A 466 -9.93 1.62 -15.83
C ILE A 466 -10.69 1.53 -17.17
N ARG A 467 -10.06 1.88 -18.29
CA ARG A 467 -10.46 1.53 -19.65
C ARG A 467 -9.20 1.12 -20.39
N ALA A 468 -9.25 0.03 -21.15
CA ALA A 468 -8.09 -0.42 -21.90
C ALA A 468 -8.34 -0.33 -23.41
N GLU A 469 -7.46 0.37 -24.13
CA GLU A 469 -7.46 0.39 -25.59
C GLU A 469 -6.29 -0.47 -26.10
N HIS A 470 -6.56 -1.29 -27.11
CA HIS A 470 -5.58 -2.18 -27.77
C HIS A 470 -4.97 -3.30 -26.91
N LEU A 471 -5.34 -3.43 -25.65
CA LEU A 471 -5.05 -4.60 -24.81
C LEU A 471 -6.10 -5.68 -25.01
N ASN A 472 -5.64 -6.91 -25.20
CA ASN A 472 -6.45 -8.07 -24.85
C ASN A 472 -6.61 -8.05 -23.32
N GLU A 473 -7.84 -8.26 -22.84
CA GLU A 473 -8.20 -8.18 -21.43
C GLU A 473 -7.35 -9.07 -20.50
N LYS A 474 -6.85 -10.20 -20.99
CA LYS A 474 -5.97 -11.09 -20.21
C LYS A 474 -4.58 -10.50 -20.02
N ASP A 475 -4.01 -9.83 -21.02
CA ASP A 475 -2.68 -9.23 -20.93
C ASP A 475 -2.68 -8.10 -19.88
N LEU A 476 -3.77 -7.32 -19.82
CA LEU A 476 -3.98 -6.30 -18.80
C LEU A 476 -3.97 -6.90 -17.38
N LEU A 477 -4.66 -8.02 -17.17
CA LEU A 477 -4.76 -8.65 -15.86
C LEU A 477 -3.43 -9.29 -15.44
N HIS A 478 -2.66 -9.85 -16.38
CA HIS A 478 -1.29 -10.31 -16.10
C HIS A 478 -0.42 -9.19 -15.55
N GLU A 479 -0.48 -8.04 -16.19
CA GLU A 479 0.41 -6.91 -15.88
C GLU A 479 -0.01 -6.12 -14.65
N MET A 480 -1.30 -6.17 -14.30
CA MET A 480 -1.78 -5.73 -12.99
C MET A 480 -1.41 -6.69 -11.85
N GLY A 481 -0.71 -7.80 -12.14
CA GLY A 481 -0.33 -8.82 -11.16
C GLY A 481 -1.51 -9.69 -10.71
N PHE A 482 -2.65 -9.59 -11.41
CA PHE A 482 -3.82 -10.45 -11.18
C PHE A 482 -3.66 -11.83 -11.80
N LEU A 483 -2.82 -11.96 -12.84
CA LEU A 483 -2.30 -13.24 -13.31
C LEU A 483 -0.83 -13.30 -12.95
N SER A 484 -0.43 -14.20 -12.05
CA SER A 484 0.92 -14.73 -12.16
C SER A 484 0.97 -15.61 -13.40
N ALA A 485 2.10 -15.66 -14.10
CA ALA A 485 2.39 -16.81 -14.95
C ALA A 485 1.97 -18.07 -14.16
N ARG A 486 1.10 -18.88 -14.74
CA ARG A 486 0.53 -20.05 -14.06
C ARG A 486 1.70 -20.82 -13.48
N ASP A 487 1.67 -21.08 -12.17
CA ASP A 487 2.59 -21.97 -11.49
C ASP A 487 2.69 -23.26 -12.32
N GLY A 488 3.78 -23.45 -13.06
CA GLY A 488 3.90 -24.58 -13.98
C GLY A 488 3.88 -25.88 -13.17
N GLY A 489 2.80 -26.65 -13.27
CA GLY A 489 2.68 -27.99 -12.70
C GLY A 489 2.73 -29.06 -13.79
N ILE A 490 3.20 -30.26 -13.44
CA ILE A 490 2.95 -31.45 -14.24
C ILE A 490 1.90 -32.26 -13.50
N ILE A 491 0.64 -32.11 -13.90
CA ILE A 491 -0.50 -32.72 -13.23
C ILE A 491 -0.84 -34.02 -13.93
N VAL A 492 -0.69 -35.14 -13.22
CA VAL A 492 -0.93 -36.48 -13.78
C VAL A 492 -2.13 -37.12 -13.10
N THR A 493 -3.13 -37.48 -13.91
CA THR A 493 -4.32 -38.24 -13.49
C THR A 493 -4.22 -39.68 -13.97
N ASN A 494 -4.20 -40.63 -13.03
CA ASN A 494 -4.17 -42.06 -13.34
C ASN A 494 -5.59 -42.66 -13.30
N ASN A 495 -6.21 -42.81 -14.47
CA ASN A 495 -7.51 -43.48 -14.64
C ASN A 495 -7.38 -44.97 -14.97
N THR A 496 -6.20 -45.58 -14.73
CA THR A 496 -5.96 -47.00 -14.96
C THR A 496 -6.11 -47.82 -13.67
N ALA A 497 -6.09 -49.15 -13.80
CA ALA A 497 -6.08 -50.06 -12.66
C ALA A 497 -4.66 -50.36 -12.13
N VAL A 498 -3.63 -49.83 -12.79
CA VAL A 498 -2.22 -50.06 -12.46
C VAL A 498 -1.59 -48.77 -11.96
N GLU A 499 -0.59 -48.89 -11.09
CA GLU A 499 0.18 -47.73 -10.67
C GLU A 499 0.96 -47.16 -11.87
N ILE A 500 0.98 -45.83 -11.95
CA ILE A 500 1.78 -45.09 -12.91
C ILE A 500 2.96 -44.48 -12.18
N GLU A 501 4.12 -44.54 -12.79
CA GLU A 501 5.33 -43.91 -12.29
C GLU A 501 5.73 -42.80 -13.25
N VAL A 502 5.81 -41.59 -12.74
CA VAL A 502 6.25 -40.42 -13.50
C VAL A 502 7.71 -40.17 -13.16
N VAL A 503 8.58 -40.25 -14.15
CA VAL A 503 10.00 -39.98 -14.03
C VAL A 503 10.29 -38.59 -14.55
N TYR A 504 10.75 -37.74 -13.65
CA TYR A 504 11.01 -36.34 -13.85
C TYR A 504 12.50 -36.04 -13.64
N SER A 505 13.13 -35.33 -14.57
CA SER A 505 14.53 -34.90 -14.42
C SER A 505 14.65 -33.40 -14.72
N THR A 506 15.26 -32.62 -13.81
CA THR A 506 15.54 -31.19 -14.02
C THR A 506 16.99 -30.94 -14.42
N ASN A 507 17.23 -30.32 -15.57
CA ASN A 507 18.61 -29.97 -15.91
C ASN A 507 19.00 -28.62 -15.28
N ARG A 508 19.48 -28.65 -14.03
CA ARG A 508 19.95 -27.45 -13.31
C ARG A 508 21.23 -26.79 -13.87
N SER A 509 21.88 -27.35 -14.90
CA SER A 509 23.23 -26.91 -15.31
C SER A 509 23.31 -26.00 -16.54
N ALA A 510 22.19 -25.54 -17.10
CA ALA A 510 22.19 -24.71 -18.29
C ALA A 510 22.33 -23.21 -17.96
N GLU A 511 23.51 -22.78 -17.48
CA GLU A 511 23.84 -21.35 -17.38
C GLU A 511 24.17 -20.68 -18.75
N GLN A 512 24.06 -21.38 -19.89
CA GLN A 512 24.20 -20.73 -21.20
C GLN A 512 23.26 -21.26 -22.29
N PRO A 513 22.65 -20.36 -23.11
CA PRO A 513 21.85 -20.73 -24.27
C PRO A 513 22.73 -21.37 -25.34
N ILE A 514 22.32 -22.54 -25.84
CA ILE A 514 23.00 -23.22 -26.95
C ILE A 514 22.45 -22.69 -28.28
N PRO A 515 23.25 -22.07 -29.17
CA PRO A 515 22.86 -21.86 -30.55
C PRO A 515 23.17 -23.13 -31.37
N VAL A 516 22.19 -23.70 -32.06
CA VAL A 516 22.45 -24.79 -33.02
C VAL A 516 22.45 -24.26 -34.45
N PRO A 517 23.54 -24.51 -35.19
CA PRO A 517 23.43 -25.08 -36.53
C PRO A 517 24.26 -26.38 -36.69
N PRO A 518 23.98 -27.19 -37.73
CA PRO A 518 23.89 -28.65 -37.61
C PRO A 518 25.19 -29.45 -37.83
N ASP A 519 26.37 -28.85 -37.77
CA ASP A 519 27.61 -29.61 -38.05
C ASP A 519 28.77 -29.22 -37.14
N LYS A 520 29.15 -30.20 -36.29
CA LYS A 520 30.38 -30.34 -35.47
C LYS A 520 30.23 -30.11 -33.96
N ASN A 521 29.80 -31.17 -33.26
CA ASN A 521 30.18 -31.42 -31.87
C ASN A 521 31.70 -31.62 -31.77
N ARG A 522 32.41 -30.76 -31.02
CA ARG A 522 33.85 -30.94 -30.76
C ARG A 522 34.26 -31.04 -29.29
N ASP A 523 33.42 -30.67 -28.33
CA ASP A 523 33.79 -30.79 -26.92
C ASP A 523 32.84 -31.76 -26.23
N GLY A 524 33.26 -33.02 -26.11
CA GLY A 524 32.53 -34.11 -25.45
C GLY A 524 32.39 -33.91 -23.94
N LYS A 525 31.79 -32.78 -23.53
CA LYS A 525 31.46 -32.48 -22.14
C LYS A 525 30.11 -33.15 -21.83
N THR A 526 30.18 -34.26 -21.11
CA THR A 526 28.99 -34.98 -20.64
C THR A 526 28.20 -34.06 -19.71
N ILE A 527 26.98 -33.71 -20.10
CA ILE A 527 26.00 -33.06 -19.22
C ILE A 527 25.66 -34.08 -18.14
N SER A 528 25.90 -33.76 -16.86
CA SER A 528 25.41 -34.57 -15.76
C SER A 528 23.91 -34.32 -15.63
N ALA A 529 23.09 -35.23 -16.16
CA ALA A 529 21.66 -35.25 -15.87
C ALA A 529 21.46 -35.21 -14.34
N SER A 530 20.49 -34.43 -13.87
CA SER A 530 20.00 -34.59 -12.50
C SER A 530 19.57 -36.03 -12.27
N GLU A 531 19.59 -36.45 -11.02
CA GLU A 531 19.03 -37.74 -10.60
C GLU A 531 17.55 -37.80 -10.98
N ASP A 532 17.16 -38.83 -11.74
CA ASP A 532 15.78 -39.12 -12.10
C ASP A 532 14.94 -39.19 -10.82
N GLN A 533 13.88 -38.39 -10.75
CA GLN A 533 12.94 -38.38 -9.64
C GLN A 533 11.73 -39.21 -10.04
N HIS A 534 11.43 -40.23 -9.26
CA HIS A 534 10.38 -41.20 -9.52
C HIS A 534 9.18 -40.88 -8.64
N VAL A 535 8.05 -40.51 -9.26
CA VAL A 535 6.84 -40.11 -8.56
C VAL A 535 5.71 -41.11 -8.90
N PRO A 536 5.33 -41.99 -7.96
CA PRO A 536 4.19 -42.88 -8.17
C PRO A 536 2.87 -42.10 -8.08
N VAL A 537 1.94 -42.47 -8.96
CA VAL A 537 0.55 -41.98 -9.05
C VAL A 537 -0.36 -43.22 -9.04
N ALA A 538 -1.04 -43.43 -7.92
CA ALA A 538 -1.89 -44.59 -7.68
C ALA A 538 -3.15 -44.59 -8.58
N PRO A 539 -3.79 -45.75 -8.79
CA PRO A 539 -5.08 -45.83 -9.48
C PRO A 539 -6.13 -44.88 -8.89
N GLY A 540 -6.71 -44.01 -9.73
CA GLY A 540 -7.68 -42.98 -9.34
C GLY A 540 -7.08 -41.70 -8.74
N GLU A 541 -5.76 -41.60 -8.60
CA GLU A 541 -5.07 -40.41 -8.07
C GLU A 541 -4.86 -39.36 -9.18
N THR A 542 -4.99 -38.08 -8.80
CA THR A 542 -4.46 -36.94 -9.56
C THR A 542 -3.35 -36.31 -8.73
N LYS A 543 -2.18 -36.08 -9.33
CA LYS A 543 -0.99 -35.65 -8.59
C LYS A 543 -0.20 -34.60 -9.36
N ASP A 544 0.20 -33.54 -8.66
CA ASP A 544 1.21 -32.59 -9.14
C ASP A 544 2.61 -33.16 -8.87
N VAL A 545 3.22 -33.66 -9.93
CA VAL A 545 4.51 -34.36 -9.91
C VAL A 545 5.65 -33.40 -9.57
N VAL A 546 5.58 -32.16 -10.03
CA VAL A 546 6.64 -31.16 -9.83
C VAL A 546 6.66 -30.72 -8.37
N ARG A 547 5.51 -30.30 -7.84
CA ARG A 547 5.43 -29.86 -6.44
C ARG A 547 5.74 -31.00 -5.47
N ALA A 548 5.34 -32.24 -5.79
CA ALA A 548 5.68 -33.41 -4.98
C ALA A 548 7.20 -33.65 -4.85
N VAL A 549 7.99 -33.24 -5.85
CA VAL A 549 9.45 -33.43 -5.89
C VAL A 549 10.19 -32.20 -5.38
N LEU A 550 9.82 -31.00 -5.83
CA LEU A 550 10.56 -29.77 -5.58
C LEU A 550 10.03 -28.97 -4.38
N GLY A 551 8.82 -29.28 -3.90
CA GLY A 551 8.13 -28.47 -2.88
C GLY A 551 7.70 -27.08 -3.37
N LYS A 552 7.85 -26.80 -4.68
CA LYS A 552 7.48 -25.56 -5.37
C LYS A 552 7.03 -25.86 -6.80
N ALA A 553 6.35 -24.92 -7.46
CA ALA A 553 6.04 -24.99 -8.88
C ALA A 553 7.31 -24.86 -9.75
N LEU A 554 7.24 -25.26 -11.02
CA LEU A 554 8.27 -24.94 -12.01
C LEU A 554 8.30 -23.42 -12.20
N ASP A 555 9.49 -22.83 -12.11
CA ASP A 555 9.69 -21.50 -12.68
C ASP A 555 9.91 -21.64 -14.19
N GLY A 556 9.52 -20.63 -14.96
CA GLY A 556 9.58 -20.65 -16.43
C GLY A 556 10.98 -20.82 -17.03
N ASN A 557 12.05 -20.91 -16.21
CA ASN A 557 13.43 -21.09 -16.65
C ASN A 557 14.00 -22.50 -16.37
N GLU A 558 13.24 -23.41 -15.74
CA GLU A 558 13.71 -24.77 -15.44
C GLU A 558 13.45 -25.75 -16.59
N TYR A 559 14.52 -26.34 -17.14
CA TYR A 559 14.41 -27.43 -18.12
C TYR A 559 14.04 -28.74 -17.46
N TYR A 560 13.06 -29.45 -18.02
CA TYR A 560 12.70 -30.78 -17.57
C TYR A 560 12.56 -31.80 -18.70
N ALA A 561 12.76 -33.06 -18.35
CA ALA A 561 12.36 -34.20 -19.17
C ALA A 561 11.34 -35.04 -18.38
N LEU A 562 10.35 -35.56 -19.09
CA LEU A 562 9.24 -36.28 -18.49
C LEU A 562 9.02 -37.62 -19.17
N ARG A 563 9.03 -38.69 -18.36
CA ARG A 563 8.63 -40.03 -18.78
C ARG A 563 7.48 -40.50 -17.91
N VAL A 564 6.47 -41.11 -18.52
CA VAL A 564 5.37 -41.75 -17.81
C VAL A 564 5.46 -43.24 -18.05
N LEU A 565 5.52 -44.02 -16.98
CA LEU A 565 5.62 -45.47 -17.02
C LEU A 565 4.33 -46.08 -16.46
N ALA A 566 3.75 -47.03 -17.19
CA ALA A 566 2.64 -47.85 -16.70
C ALA A 566 3.12 -49.30 -16.60
N GLY A 567 3.07 -49.89 -15.41
CA GLY A 567 3.58 -51.25 -15.17
C GLY A 567 5.07 -51.43 -15.51
N GLY A 568 5.88 -50.38 -15.31
CA GLY A 568 7.32 -50.38 -15.59
C GLY A 568 7.70 -50.24 -17.07
N ARG A 569 6.74 -49.94 -17.96
CA ARG A 569 6.99 -49.64 -19.37
C ARG A 569 6.70 -48.16 -19.65
N VAL A 570 7.60 -47.50 -20.39
CA VAL A 570 7.40 -46.14 -20.86
C VAL A 570 6.21 -46.10 -21.82
N VAL A 571 5.16 -45.39 -21.43
CA VAL A 571 3.96 -45.14 -22.26
C VAL A 571 3.95 -43.74 -22.86
N TYR A 572 4.73 -42.83 -22.28
CA TYR A 572 4.98 -41.50 -22.83
C TYR A 572 6.40 -41.06 -22.47
N GLU A 573 7.10 -40.47 -23.42
CA GLU A 573 8.40 -39.83 -23.23
C GLU A 573 8.36 -38.50 -23.97
N GLY A 574 8.21 -37.43 -23.20
CA GLY A 574 8.29 -36.06 -23.68
C GLY A 574 9.66 -35.50 -23.34
N SER A 575 10.46 -35.17 -24.36
CA SER A 575 11.67 -34.38 -24.19
C SER A 575 11.42 -33.00 -24.80
N GLU A 576 10.73 -32.13 -24.06
CA GLU A 576 10.62 -30.73 -24.47
C GLU A 576 11.87 -29.98 -23.99
N TRP A 577 12.82 -29.83 -24.91
CA TRP A 577 13.93 -28.89 -24.77
C TRP A 577 13.42 -27.48 -25.11
N GLY A 578 12.41 -27.02 -24.38
CA GLY A 578 11.71 -25.76 -24.62
C GLY A 578 12.06 -24.74 -23.56
N TYR A 579 12.48 -23.55 -24.00
CA TYR A 579 13.02 -22.48 -23.16
C TYR A 579 11.94 -21.77 -22.31
N TYR A 580 10.65 -22.00 -22.55
CA TYR A 580 9.54 -21.28 -21.90
C TYR A 580 8.26 -22.09 -22.06
N VAL A 581 7.78 -22.74 -20.99
CA VAL A 581 6.39 -23.22 -20.93
C VAL A 581 5.78 -22.62 -19.67
N ASP A 582 5.25 -21.41 -19.80
CA ASP A 582 4.42 -20.80 -18.77
C ASP A 582 3.03 -21.47 -18.82
N GLY A 583 2.91 -22.62 -18.18
CA GLY A 583 1.64 -23.33 -18.07
C GLY A 583 1.77 -24.79 -17.64
N ASP A 584 0.70 -25.29 -17.04
CA ASP A 584 0.59 -26.69 -16.62
C ASP A 584 0.64 -27.65 -17.82
N VAL A 585 1.28 -28.80 -17.61
CA VAL A 585 1.12 -29.99 -18.46
C VAL A 585 0.20 -30.97 -17.77
N TYR A 586 -0.98 -31.23 -18.35
CA TYR A 586 -1.91 -32.22 -17.83
C TYR A 586 -1.71 -33.55 -18.56
N ILE A 587 -1.48 -34.62 -17.83
CA ILE A 587 -1.39 -35.97 -18.39
C ILE A 587 -2.48 -36.84 -17.78
N ALA A 588 -3.44 -37.27 -18.58
CA ALA A 588 -4.42 -38.25 -18.16
C ALA A 588 -4.10 -39.59 -18.81
N VAL A 589 -3.98 -40.64 -17.98
CA VAL A 589 -3.68 -41.99 -18.46
C VAL A 589 -4.87 -42.89 -18.19
N ALA A 590 -5.46 -43.41 -19.25
CA ALA A 590 -6.57 -44.36 -19.24
C ALA A 590 -6.10 -45.75 -19.70
N SER A 591 -6.98 -46.76 -19.62
CA SER A 591 -6.62 -48.17 -19.86
C SER A 591 -6.11 -48.50 -21.27
N ASP A 592 -6.38 -47.62 -22.24
CA ASP A 592 -6.08 -47.81 -23.66
C ASP A 592 -5.53 -46.55 -24.33
N GLN A 593 -5.41 -45.44 -23.59
CA GLN A 593 -5.02 -44.15 -24.14
C GLN A 593 -4.38 -43.27 -23.06
N LEU A 594 -3.38 -42.50 -23.45
CA LEU A 594 -2.79 -41.42 -22.68
C LEU A 594 -3.09 -40.10 -23.42
N SER A 595 -3.57 -39.09 -22.72
CA SER A 595 -3.71 -37.72 -23.26
C SER A 595 -2.77 -36.78 -22.55
N VAL A 596 -2.10 -35.93 -23.32
CA VAL A 596 -1.26 -34.83 -22.83
C VAL A 596 -1.87 -33.53 -23.31
N ASP A 597 -2.34 -32.71 -22.40
CA ASP A 597 -2.81 -31.36 -22.68
C ASP A 597 -1.69 -30.41 -22.27
N ARG A 598 -1.12 -29.70 -23.25
CA ARG A 598 -0.04 -28.72 -23.02
C ARG A 598 -0.41 -27.37 -23.60
N VAL A 599 0.10 -26.30 -23.00
CA VAL A 599 -0.03 -24.97 -23.57
C VAL A 599 0.81 -24.90 -24.84
N ASP A 600 0.21 -24.51 -25.97
CA ASP A 600 0.97 -24.39 -27.23
C ASP A 600 1.90 -23.18 -27.16
N GLY A 601 3.21 -23.46 -27.06
CA GLY A 601 4.26 -22.44 -26.96
C GLY A 601 4.41 -21.54 -28.20
N GLN A 602 3.65 -21.79 -29.29
CA GLN A 602 3.56 -20.86 -30.42
C GLN A 602 2.47 -19.79 -30.29
N LEU A 603 1.58 -19.89 -29.29
CA LEU A 603 0.51 -18.92 -29.03
C LEU A 603 1.03 -17.70 -28.28
N ARG A 604 1.91 -16.93 -28.90
CA ARG A 604 2.45 -15.68 -28.31
C ARG A 604 1.59 -14.45 -28.54
N TYR A 605 0.55 -14.52 -29.38
CA TYR A 605 -0.15 -13.30 -29.84
C TYR A 605 -1.69 -13.39 -29.89
N GLU A 606 -2.27 -14.59 -29.76
CA GLU A 606 -3.71 -14.79 -29.64
C GLU A 606 -3.93 -16.02 -28.75
N ILE A 607 -4.28 -15.83 -27.47
CA ILE A 607 -4.64 -16.94 -26.59
C ILE A 607 -6.01 -17.47 -27.06
N PRO A 608 -6.11 -18.68 -27.63
CA PRO A 608 -7.38 -19.24 -28.04
C PRO A 608 -8.27 -19.45 -26.81
N SER A 609 -9.57 -19.62 -27.02
CA SER A 609 -10.51 -19.96 -25.93
C SER A 609 -10.11 -21.24 -25.18
N ASP A 610 -9.30 -22.11 -25.80
CA ASP A 610 -8.62 -23.24 -25.19
C ASP A 610 -7.12 -23.16 -25.52
N PRO A 611 -6.24 -22.78 -24.55
CA PRO A 611 -4.81 -22.67 -24.79
C PRO A 611 -4.12 -24.04 -24.89
N TYR A 612 -4.85 -25.13 -24.61
CA TYR A 612 -4.28 -26.47 -24.57
C TYR A 612 -4.37 -27.18 -25.92
N VAL A 613 -3.22 -27.64 -26.41
CA VAL A 613 -3.17 -28.63 -27.46
C VAL A 613 -3.17 -30.01 -26.82
N ARG A 614 -4.28 -30.73 -27.01
CA ARG A 614 -4.44 -32.12 -26.60
C ARG A 614 -3.78 -33.06 -27.60
N GLU A 615 -2.73 -33.74 -27.15
CA GLU A 615 -2.16 -34.90 -27.84
C GLU A 615 -2.67 -36.19 -27.23
N THR A 616 -2.87 -37.22 -28.06
CA THR A 616 -3.36 -38.52 -27.60
C THR A 616 -2.49 -39.65 -28.13
N TYR A 617 -2.12 -40.56 -27.24
CA TYR A 617 -1.21 -41.66 -27.48
C TYR A 617 -1.90 -42.98 -27.13
N PRO A 618 -2.01 -43.95 -28.06
CA PRO A 618 -2.60 -45.25 -27.73
C PRO A 618 -1.66 -46.05 -26.82
N ILE A 619 -2.22 -46.69 -25.79
CA ILE A 619 -1.47 -47.59 -24.91
C ILE A 619 -1.68 -49.02 -25.40
N GLU A 620 -0.60 -49.74 -25.68
CA GLU A 620 -0.69 -51.10 -26.22
C GLU A 620 -1.49 -52.03 -25.27
N PRO A 621 -2.37 -52.91 -25.80
CA PRO A 621 -3.20 -53.81 -24.99
C PRO A 621 -2.42 -54.75 -24.07
N ALA A 622 -1.11 -54.93 -24.30
CA ALA A 622 -0.23 -55.74 -23.48
C ALA A 622 0.11 -55.11 -22.10
N ILE A 623 -0.54 -53.99 -21.76
CA ILE A 623 -0.45 -53.26 -20.48
C ILE A 623 -1.75 -53.44 -19.65
N ARG A 624 -2.79 -54.09 -20.19
CA ARG A 624 -4.07 -54.37 -19.49
C ARG A 624 -3.97 -55.43 -18.39
#